data_AF-A0A161XGT4-F1
#
_entry.id   AF-A0A161XGT4-F1
#
_cell.length_a   1.000
_cell.length_b   1.000
_cell.length_c   1.000
_cell.angle_alpha   90.00
_cell.angle_beta   90.00
_cell.angle_gamma   90.00
#
_symmetry.space_group_name_H-M   'P 1'
#
loop_
_entity.id
_entity.type
_entity.pdbx_description
1 polymer ?
#
loop_
_entity_poly.entity_id
_entity_poly.type
_entity_poly.pdbx_seq_one_letter_code
_entity_poly.pdbx_strand_id
1 'polypeptide(L)'
;MIFDALRNIGIIVIFAGGIYSFHRIRKQNEYSQLRERGLCPNLNVIHLLPAFFRKKDDPIKRIHTRLSKIGLWHAFLVPFGILGYAYFTAFIEFSLSK
;
A
#
# COMPACT_ATOMS: atom_id res chain seq x y z
N MET A 1 -26.86 9.58 -4.45
CA MET A 1 -26.08 10.83 -4.67
C MET A 1 -25.11 11.15 -3.52
N ILE A 2 -25.56 11.42 -2.29
CA ILE A 2 -24.65 11.71 -1.16
C ILE A 2 -23.80 10.48 -0.78
N PHE A 3 -24.41 9.29 -0.66
CA PHE A 3 -23.69 8.05 -0.36
C PHE A 3 -22.70 7.65 -1.46
N ASP A 4 -23.05 7.86 -2.74
CA ASP A 4 -22.13 7.65 -3.86
C ASP A 4 -20.90 8.56 -3.78
N ALA A 5 -21.11 9.84 -3.46
CA ALA A 5 -20.03 10.80 -3.30
C ALA A 5 -19.12 10.43 -2.13
N LEU A 6 -19.69 10.09 -0.96
CA LEU A 6 -18.94 9.63 0.21
C LEU A 6 -18.13 8.37 -0.09
N ARG A 7 -18.74 7.39 -0.76
CA ARG A 7 -18.07 6.16 -1.17
C ARG A 7 -16.86 6.47 -2.06
N ASN A 8 -17.05 7.27 -3.10
CA ASN A 8 -15.97 7.61 -4.03
C ASN A 8 -14.84 8.40 -3.36
N ILE A 9 -15.17 9.40 -2.53
CA ILE A 9 -14.17 10.17 -1.77
C ILE A 9 -13.38 9.25 -0.84
N GLY A 10 -14.05 8.38 -0.09
CA GLY A 10 -13.36 7.46 0.82
C GLY A 10 -12.44 6.48 0.09
N ILE A 11 -12.85 5.95 -1.06
CA ILE A 11 -12.00 5.10 -1.91
C ILE A 11 -10.73 5.85 -2.34
N ILE A 12 -10.87 7.10 -2.81
CA ILE A 12 -9.74 7.94 -3.22
C ILE A 12 -8.80 8.18 -2.03
N VAL A 13 -9.34 8.49 -0.85
CA VAL A 13 -8.55 8.73 0.37
C VAL A 13 -7.79 7.48 0.80
N ILE A 14 -8.43 6.30 0.78
CA ILE A 14 -7.77 5.03 1.12
C ILE A 14 -6.63 4.73 0.15
N PHE A 15 -6.88 4.90 -1.15
CA PHE A 15 -5.88 4.67 -2.19
C PHE A 15 -4.69 5.63 -2.07
N ALA A 16 -4.96 6.95 -2.04
CA ALA A 16 -3.93 7.98 -1.93
C ALA A 16 -3.17 7.87 -0.60
N GLY A 17 -3.87 7.60 0.50
CA GLY A 17 -3.29 7.38 1.83
C GLY A 17 -2.35 6.17 1.86
N GLY A 18 -2.72 5.07 1.22
CA GLY A 18 -1.87 3.88 1.10
C GLY A 18 -0.58 4.15 0.32
N ILE A 19 -0.68 4.83 -0.83
CA ILE A 19 0.49 5.22 -1.64
C ILE A 19 1.38 6.18 -0.84
N TYR A 20 0.79 7.19 -0.22
CA TYR A 20 1.50 8.19 0.57
C TYR A 20 2.22 7.56 1.76
N SER A 21 1.54 6.68 2.50
CA SER A 21 2.12 5.95 3.64
C SER A 21 3.37 5.17 3.22
N PHE A 22 3.29 4.39 2.13
CA PHE A 22 4.45 3.67 1.62
C PHE A 22 5.58 4.61 1.18
N HIS A 23 5.27 5.69 0.46
CA HIS A 23 6.27 6.69 0.07
C HIS A 23 6.95 7.34 1.28
N ARG A 24 6.19 7.63 2.33
CA ARG A 24 6.71 8.19 3.58
C ARG A 24 7.65 7.21 4.29
N ILE A 25 7.30 5.94 4.36
CA ILE A 25 8.18 4.89 4.91
C ILE A 25 9.46 4.78 4.08
N ARG A 26 9.33 4.72 2.75
CA ARG A 26 10.47 4.66 1.83
C ARG A 26 11.43 5.83 2.00
N LYS A 27 10.98 7.02 2.43
CA LYS A 27 11.83 8.21 2.66
C LYS A 27 12.69 8.15 3.93
N GLN A 28 12.47 7.20 4.84
CA GLN A 28 13.29 7.06 6.05
C GLN A 28 14.76 6.75 5.72
N ASN A 29 15.69 7.23 6.55
CA ASN A 29 17.13 7.08 6.31
C ASN A 29 17.57 5.61 6.24
N GLU A 30 16.88 4.70 6.92
CA GLU A 30 17.12 3.24 6.83
C GLU A 30 17.06 2.70 5.38
N TYR A 31 16.29 3.35 4.50
CA TYR A 31 16.07 2.91 3.12
C TYR A 31 16.82 3.76 2.08
N SER A 32 17.74 4.64 2.48
CA SER A 32 18.47 5.53 1.54
C SER A 32 19.16 4.76 0.42
N GLN A 33 19.89 3.70 0.77
CA GLN A 33 20.60 2.84 -0.18
C GLN A 33 19.68 2.17 -1.20
N LEU A 34 18.44 1.85 -0.80
CA LEU A 34 17.44 1.31 -1.73
C LEU A 34 16.94 2.38 -2.69
N ARG A 35 16.76 3.62 -2.21
CA ARG A 35 16.35 4.75 -3.05
C ARG A 35 17.42 5.11 -4.08
N GLU A 36 18.67 5.19 -3.65
CA GLU A 36 19.82 5.50 -4.54
C GLU A 36 19.98 4.46 -5.65
N ARG A 37 19.71 3.19 -5.34
CA ARG A 37 19.78 2.08 -6.31
C ARG A 37 18.49 1.90 -7.13
N GLY A 38 17.50 2.77 -6.97
CA GLY A 38 16.22 2.69 -7.70
C GLY A 38 15.36 1.47 -7.33
N LEU A 39 15.57 0.85 -6.17
CA LEU A 39 14.88 -0.35 -5.73
C LEU A 39 13.60 -0.02 -4.95
N CYS A 40 12.58 -0.88 -5.12
CA CYS A 40 11.23 -0.69 -4.58
C CYS A 40 10.66 0.73 -4.81
N PRO A 41 10.62 1.24 -6.05
CA PRO A 41 10.18 2.61 -6.31
C PRO A 41 8.71 2.85 -6.00
N ASN A 42 7.88 1.81 -6.10
CA ASN A 42 6.43 1.89 -5.96
C ASN A 42 5.86 0.59 -5.35
N LEU A 43 4.54 0.58 -5.14
CA LEU A 43 3.79 -0.55 -4.58
C LEU A 43 3.55 -1.69 -5.59
N ASN A 44 4.15 -1.64 -6.78
CA ASN A 44 3.95 -2.70 -7.76
C ASN A 44 4.68 -3.97 -7.30
N VAL A 45 3.94 -5.08 -7.20
CA VAL A 45 4.43 -6.39 -6.75
C VAL A 45 5.68 -6.82 -7.51
N ILE A 46 5.78 -6.52 -8.81
CA ILE A 46 6.95 -6.83 -9.66
C ILE A 46 8.24 -6.18 -9.13
N HIS A 47 8.14 -5.01 -8.50
CA HIS A 47 9.29 -4.32 -7.92
C HIS A 47 9.57 -4.69 -6.46
N LEU A 48 8.68 -5.46 -5.82
CA LEU A 48 8.79 -5.89 -4.42
C LEU A 48 9.25 -7.36 -4.32
N LEU A 49 8.84 -8.21 -5.27
CA LEU A 49 9.22 -9.63 -5.33
C LEU A 49 10.74 -9.89 -5.43
N PRO A 50 11.53 -9.13 -6.22
CA PRO A 50 12.97 -9.39 -6.37
C PRO A 50 13.75 -9.36 -5.06
N ALA A 51 13.24 -8.67 -4.03
CA ALA A 51 13.87 -8.63 -2.71
C ALA A 51 13.99 -10.00 -2.05
N PHE A 52 13.05 -10.91 -2.30
CA PHE A 52 13.03 -12.24 -1.70
C PHE A 52 14.00 -13.21 -2.39
N PHE A 53 14.32 -12.95 -3.66
CA PHE A 53 15.22 -13.78 -4.46
C PHE A 53 16.70 -13.36 -4.36
N ARG A 54 17.02 -12.26 -3.67
CA ARG A 54 18.41 -11.82 -3.47
C ARG A 54 19.23 -12.87 -2.72
N LYS A 55 20.53 -12.96 -3.04
CA LYS A 55 21.49 -13.84 -2.33
C LYS A 55 21.56 -13.46 -0.85
N LYS A 56 21.70 -14.46 0.03
CA LYS A 56 21.74 -14.26 1.49
C LYS A 56 22.89 -13.34 1.93
N ASP A 57 23.99 -13.34 1.19
CA ASP A 57 25.21 -12.58 1.50
C ASP A 57 25.14 -11.11 1.03
N ASP A 58 24.07 -10.72 0.34
CA ASP A 58 23.90 -9.33 -0.10
C ASP A 58 23.60 -8.44 1.12
N PRO A 59 24.45 -7.44 1.43
CA PRO A 59 24.32 -6.60 2.62
C PRO A 59 23.00 -5.82 2.65
N ILE A 60 22.39 -5.56 1.49
CA ILE A 60 21.12 -4.82 1.42
C ILE A 60 19.90 -5.73 1.36
N LYS A 61 20.05 -7.07 1.36
CA LYS A 61 18.93 -8.02 1.32
C LYS A 61 17.94 -7.81 2.46
N ARG A 62 18.43 -7.68 3.69
CA ARG A 62 17.58 -7.55 4.88
C ARG A 62 16.68 -6.33 4.78
N ILE A 63 17.26 -5.18 4.47
CA ILE A 63 16.56 -3.90 4.33
C ILE A 63 15.62 -3.94 3.11
N HIS A 64 16.07 -4.50 1.98
CA HIS A 64 15.25 -4.67 0.78
C HIS A 64 14.01 -5.53 1.04
N THR A 65 14.19 -6.64 1.74
CA THR A 65 13.10 -7.56 2.11
C THR A 65 12.12 -6.89 3.07
N ARG A 66 12.61 -6.11 4.04
CA ARG A 66 11.78 -5.39 5.00
C ARG A 66 10.88 -4.38 4.29
N LEU A 67 11.44 -3.52 3.44
CA LEU A 67 10.67 -2.54 2.67
C LEU A 67 9.69 -3.24 1.73
N SER A 68 10.11 -4.33 1.09
CA SER A 68 9.25 -5.10 0.18
C SER A 68 8.07 -5.76 0.89
N LYS A 69 8.28 -6.31 2.09
CA LYS A 69 7.19 -6.82 2.93
C LYS A 69 6.17 -5.72 3.25
N ILE A 70 6.65 -4.54 3.66
CA ILE A 70 5.77 -3.39 3.94
C ILE A 70 5.00 -2.96 2.68
N GLY A 71 5.68 -2.92 1.54
CA GLY A 71 5.07 -2.60 0.25
C GLY A 71 4.00 -3.63 -0.14
N LEU A 72 4.27 -4.92 0.02
CA LEU A 72 3.29 -5.98 -0.26
C LEU A 72 2.09 -5.86 0.67
N TRP A 73 2.32 -5.62 1.96
CA TRP A 73 1.24 -5.35 2.91
C TRP A 73 0.35 -4.20 2.46
N HIS A 74 0.92 -3.08 2.00
CA HIS A 74 0.14 -1.97 1.45
C HIS A 74 -0.56 -2.34 0.15
N ALA A 75 0.09 -3.07 -0.75
CA ALA A 75 -0.47 -3.49 -2.03
C ALA A 75 -1.70 -4.40 -1.86
N PHE A 76 -1.77 -5.19 -0.78
CA PHE A 76 -2.95 -5.99 -0.44
C PHE A 76 -3.95 -5.22 0.43
N LEU A 77 -3.50 -4.54 1.50
CA LEU A 77 -4.39 -3.84 2.43
C LEU A 77 -5.18 -2.72 1.77
N VAL A 78 -4.63 -2.02 0.77
CA VAL A 78 -5.33 -0.93 0.10
C VAL A 78 -6.56 -1.45 -0.65
N PRO A 79 -6.46 -2.45 -1.56
CA PRO A 79 -7.63 -3.10 -2.15
C PRO A 79 -8.62 -3.64 -1.12
N PHE A 80 -8.16 -4.33 -0.08
CA PHE A 80 -9.06 -4.86 0.96
C PHE A 80 -9.75 -3.75 1.75
N GLY A 81 -9.06 -2.65 2.05
CA GLY A 81 -9.62 -1.46 2.70
C GLY A 81 -10.67 -0.78 1.82
N ILE A 82 -10.43 -0.67 0.51
CA ILE A 82 -11.38 -0.15 -0.46
C ILE A 82 -12.65 -1.01 -0.50
N LEU A 83 -12.49 -2.34 -0.59
CA LEU A 83 -13.62 -3.27 -0.60
C LEU A 83 -14.40 -3.20 0.72
N GLY A 84 -13.70 -3.27 1.86
CA GLY A 84 -14.33 -3.17 3.18
C GLY A 84 -15.09 -1.87 3.38
N TYR A 85 -14.52 -0.75 2.94
CA TYR A 85 -15.19 0.56 3.00
C TYR A 85 -16.41 0.62 2.07
N ALA A 86 -16.32 0.08 0.86
CA ALA A 86 -17.45 0.02 -0.07
C ALA A 86 -18.60 -0.85 0.48
N TYR A 87 -18.29 -2.00 1.07
CA TYR A 87 -19.29 -2.84 1.75
C TYR A 87 -19.92 -2.14 2.96
N PHE A 88 -19.11 -1.49 3.79
CA PHE A 88 -19.59 -0.78 4.98
C PHE A 88 -20.51 0.38 4.62
N THR A 89 -20.15 1.18 3.61
CA THR A 89 -20.99 2.28 3.13
C THR A 89 -22.31 1.77 2.53
N ALA A 90 -22.27 0.70 1.73
CA ALA A 90 -23.49 0.07 1.20
C ALA A 90 -24.38 -0.50 2.31
N PHE A 91 -23.81 -1.11 3.35
CA PHE A 91 -24.54 -1.64 4.49
C PHE A 91 -25.26 -0.52 5.28
N ILE A 92 -24.59 0.61 5.50
CA ILE A 92 -25.20 1.79 6.14
C ILE A 92 -26.34 2.31 5.28
N GLU A 93 -26.12 2.51 3.97
CA GLU A 93 -27.15 3.01 3.06
C GLU A 93 -28.39 2.11 3.05
N PHE A 94 -28.20 0.79 3.00
CA PHE A 94 -29.28 -0.19 3.10
C PHE A 94 -30.02 -0.11 4.44
N SER A 95 -29.28 0.05 5.55
CA SER A 95 -29.87 0.10 6.89
C SER A 95 -30.68 1.37 7.15
N LEU A 96 -30.31 2.49 6.52
CA LEU A 96 -31.02 3.76 6.63
C LEU A 96 -32.17 3.92 5.63
N SER A 97 -32.19 3.10 4.57
CA SER A 97 -33.26 3.10 3.55
C SER A 97 -34.42 2.15 3.90
N LYS A 98 -34.29 1.39 5.00
CA LYS A 98 -35.33 0.56 5.60
C LYS A 98 -35.98 1.29 6.76
#